data_AF-A0A818BMW0-F1
#
_entry.id   AF-A0A818BMW0-F1
#
_cell.length_a   1.000
_cell.length_b   1.000
_cell.length_c   1.000
_cell.angle_alpha   90.00
_cell.angle_beta   90.00
_cell.angle_gamma   90.00
#
_symmetry.space_group_name_H-M   'P 1'
#
loop_
_entity.id
_entity.type
_entity.pdbx_description
1 polymer ?
#
loop_
_entity_poly.entity_id
_entity_poly.type
_entity_poly.pdbx_seq_one_letter_code
_entity_poly.pdbx_strand_id
1 'polypeptide(L)' 'PVTDFKEASCRQYELGECMRSGFCNFMHIKTLSPEVKKRIRERRKRSRSRSRSPSRRNRHH' A
#
# COMPACT_ATOMS: atom_id res chain seq x y z
N PRO A 1 21.05 -7.72 0.71
CA PRO A 1 19.94 -6.78 0.97
C PRO A 1 18.65 -7.41 0.43
N VAL A 2 17.52 -7.29 1.13
CA VAL A 2 16.23 -7.77 0.57
C VAL A 2 15.82 -6.81 -0.55
N THR A 3 15.97 -7.25 -1.78
CA THR A 3 15.75 -6.43 -2.99
C THR A 3 14.34 -6.56 -3.54
N ASP A 4 13.63 -7.65 -3.22
CA ASP A 4 12.24 -7.85 -3.58
C ASP A 4 11.41 -8.28 -2.36
N PHE A 5 10.40 -7.48 -2.04
CA PHE A 5 9.45 -7.79 -0.98
C PHE A 5 8.56 -9.00 -1.33
N LYS A 6 8.39 -9.32 -2.61
CA LYS A 6 7.63 -10.50 -3.05
C LYS A 6 8.37 -11.79 -2.76
N GLU A 7 9.70 -11.82 -2.89
CA GLU A 7 10.51 -13.00 -2.56
C GLU A 7 10.63 -13.22 -1.06
N ALA A 8 10.40 -12.18 -0.25
CA ALA A 8 10.38 -12.25 1.20
C ALA A 8 9.01 -12.63 1.78
N SER A 9 7.97 -12.80 0.96
CA SER A 9 6.63 -13.23 1.42
C SER A 9 6.57 -14.74 1.67
N CYS A 10 5.86 -15.14 2.72
CA CYS A 10 5.63 -16.55 3.01
C CYS A 10 4.55 -17.13 2.09
N ARG A 11 4.94 -17.90 1.08
CA ARG A 11 4.00 -18.56 0.16
C ARG A 11 3.04 -19.51 0.87
N GLN A 12 3.49 -20.18 1.93
CA GLN A 12 2.63 -21.05 2.75
C GLN A 12 1.56 -20.25 3.53
N TYR A 13 1.88 -19.03 3.96
CA TYR A 13 0.90 -18.17 4.64
C TYR A 13 -0.16 -17.65 3.67
N GLU A 14 0.22 -17.36 2.43
CA GLU A 14 -0.73 -16.98 1.36
C GLU A 14 -1.78 -18.07 1.11
N LEU A 15 -1.41 -19.33 1.26
CA LEU A 15 -2.29 -20.50 1.16
C LEU A 15 -3.00 -20.85 2.49
N GLY A 16 -2.67 -20.18 3.59
CA GLY A 16 -3.24 -20.45 4.93
C GLY A 16 -2.63 -21.66 5.65
N GLU A 17 -1.51 -22.19 5.16
CA GLU A 17 -0.89 -23.44 5.64
C GLU A 17 0.37 -23.20 6.49
N CYS A 18 0.81 -21.94 6.64
CA CYS A 18 1.98 -21.63 7.45
C CYS A 18 1.69 -21.83 8.95
N MET A 19 2.18 -22.95 9.50
CA MET A 19 2.07 -23.27 10.93
C MET A 19 3.22 -22.70 11.77
N ARG A 20 4.22 -22.06 11.13
CA ARG A 20 5.42 -21.52 11.81
C ARG A 20 5.11 -20.33 12.71
N SER A 21 3.92 -19.73 12.60
CA SER A 21 3.44 -18.67 13.48
C SER A 21 4.50 -17.55 13.64
N GLY A 22 4.84 -17.17 14.86
CA GLY A 22 5.87 -16.14 15.15
C GLY A 22 7.31 -16.53 14.83
N PHE A 23 7.57 -17.79 14.45
CA PHE A 23 8.90 -18.29 14.07
C PHE A 23 9.10 -18.30 12.55
N CYS A 24 8.13 -17.83 11.77
CA CYS A 24 8.29 -17.70 10.34
C CYS A 24 9.18 -16.48 10.03
N ASN A 25 10.30 -16.71 9.35
CA ASN A 25 11.20 -15.63 8.92
C ASN A 25 10.72 -14.92 7.65
N PHE A 26 9.66 -15.42 7.01
CA PHE A 26 9.05 -14.83 5.83
C PHE A 26 7.84 -13.98 6.22
N MET A 27 7.58 -12.91 5.47
CA MET A 27 6.51 -11.97 5.78
C MET A 27 5.12 -12.57 5.60
N HIS A 28 4.26 -12.37 6.59
CA HIS A 28 2.84 -12.75 6.57
C HIS A 28 1.98 -11.51 6.26
N ILE A 29 1.64 -11.30 4.99
CA ILE A 29 0.93 -10.09 4.55
C ILE A 29 -0.57 -10.22 4.82
N LYS A 30 -1.10 -9.42 5.76
CA LYS A 30 -2.54 -9.31 5.99
C LYS A 30 -3.17 -8.31 5.01
N THR A 31 -4.12 -8.77 4.20
CA THR A 31 -4.81 -7.89 3.26
C THR A 31 -5.87 -7.05 3.98
N LEU A 32 -5.89 -5.75 3.68
CA LEU A 32 -6.92 -4.84 4.18
C LEU A 32 -8.25 -5.06 3.44
N SER A 33 -9.36 -4.81 4.14
CA SER A 33 -10.70 -4.85 3.51
C SER A 33 -10.83 -3.81 2.39
N PRO A 34 -11.69 -4.04 1.39
CA PRO A 34 -11.87 -3.12 0.25
C PRO A 34 -12.23 -1.69 0.68
N GLU A 35 -13.05 -1.56 1.72
CA GLU A 35 -13.48 -0.26 2.26
C GLU A 35 -12.31 0.53 2.86
N VAL A 36 -11.45 -0.14 3.64
CA VAL A 36 -10.26 0.48 4.23
C VAL A 36 -9.29 0.90 3.13
N LYS A 37 -9.09 0.04 2.10
CA LYS A 37 -8.27 0.37 0.92
C LYS A 37 -8.81 1.63 0.21
N LYS A 38 -10.13 1.76 0.05
CA LYS A 38 -10.78 2.93 -0.56
C LYS A 38 -10.53 4.20 0.26
N ARG A 39 -10.78 4.16 1.58
CA ARG A 39 -10.55 5.30 2.49
C ARG A 39 -9.09 5.78 2.47
N ILE A 40 -8.12 4.85 2.47
CA ILE A 40 -6.69 5.20 2.39
C ILE A 40 -6.37 5.86 1.04
N ARG A 41 -6.88 5.32 -0.07
CA ARG A 41 -6.68 5.88 -1.41
C ARG A 41 -7.25 7.29 -1.53
N GLU A 42 -8.44 7.53 -0.99
CA GLU A 42 -9.08 8.85 -0.97
C GLU A 42 -8.27 9.86 -0.14
N ARG A 43 -7.79 9.46 1.04
CA ARG A 43 -6.89 10.31 1.86
C ARG A 43 -5.61 10.68 1.09
N ARG A 44 -4.98 9.71 0.40
CA ARG A 44 -3.79 9.95 -0.44
C ARG A 44 -4.05 10.88 -1.62
N LYS A 45 -5.25 10.85 -2.22
CA LYS A 45 -5.63 11.80 -3.28
C LYS A 45 -5.79 13.22 -2.72
N ARG A 46 -6.45 13.35 -1.56
CA ARG A 46 -6.66 14.64 -0.88
C ARG A 46 -5.36 15.29 -0.40
N SER A 47 -4.37 14.51 0.03
CA SER A 47 -3.05 15.06 0.39
C SER A 47 -2.30 15.58 -0.84
N ARG A 48 -2.35 14.87 -1.97
CA ARG A 48 -1.72 15.31 -3.23
C ARG A 48 -2.36 16.57 -3.82
N SER A 49 -3.65 16.81 -3.61
CA SER A 49 -4.31 18.02 -4.09
C SER A 49 -3.93 19.27 -3.28
N ARG A 50 -3.50 19.13 -2.02
CA ARG A 50 -3.07 20.26 -1.18
C ARG A 50 -1.67 20.78 -1.54
N SER A 51 -0.88 20.02 -2.30
CA SER A 51 0.48 20.38 -2.73
C SER A 51 0.52 21.04 -4.11
N ARG A 52 -0.60 21.10 -4.83
CA ARG A 52 -0.68 21.80 -6.13
C ARG A 52 -1.17 23.22 -5.87
N SER A 53 -0.24 24.16 -5.74
CA SER A 53 -0.55 25.58 -5.90
C SER A 53 -1.34 25.76 -7.21
N PRO A 54 -2.48 26.50 -7.23
CA PRO A 54 -3.19 26.75 -8.47
C PRO A 54 -2.25 27.48 -9.43
N SER A 55 -1.86 26.85 -10.54
CA SER A 55 -1.11 27.59 -11.56
C SER A 55 -2.06 28.65 -12.11
N ARG A 56 -1.78 29.92 -11.80
CA ARG A 56 -2.39 31.09 -12.45
C ARG A 56 -2.18 30.93 -13.96
N ARG A 57 -3.14 30.37 -14.69
CA ARG A 57 -3.10 30.34 -16.15
C ARG A 57 -3.89 31.52 -16.67
N ASN A 58 -3.12 32.53 -17.07
CA ASN A 58 -3.43 33.70 -17.88
C ASN A 58 -4.86 33.81 -18.40
N ARG A 59 -5.57 34.81 -17.88
CA ARG A 59 -6.56 35.57 -18.63
C ARG A 59 -5.78 36.65 -19.39
N HIS A 60 -5.53 36.44 -20.68
CA HIS A 60 -5.22 37.54 -21.59
C HIS A 60 -6.31 37.61 -22.65
N HIS A 61 -6.94 38.79 -22.65
CA HIS A 61 -7.76 39.33 -23.72
C HIS A 61 -6.94 39.53 -24.99
#